data_AF-A0A8C9LV93-F1
#
_entry.id   AF-A0A8C9LV93-F1
#
_cell.length_a   1.000
_cell.length_b   1.000
_cell.length_c   1.000
_cell.angle_alpha   90.00
_cell.angle_beta   90.00
_cell.angle_gamma   90.00
#
_symmetry.space_group_name_H-M   'P 1'
#
loop_
_entity.id
_entity.type
_entity.pdbx_description
1 polymer ?
#
loop_
_entity_poly.entity_id
_entity_poly.type
_entity_poly.pdbx_seq_one_letter_code
_entity_poly.pdbx_strand_id
1 'polypeptide(L)'
;MAMIELGFGRQSFHPLKRKSLLLLKLIAVVFAVLLFCEFLIYYLAIFQCNWPEVNTTAYDGEQATREPVLRAMFLADTHLLGEFLGHWLDKLRREWQMERAFQTALWLLQPEVVFILGDVFDEGKWSTPEAWADDVQRFQKMFRHPSHVQLKVVAGNHDIGFHYEMNTYKVERFEKVFSSERLFSWKGINFVMVNSVALNGDGCGICSEAEAELIEVSHRLNCSRELLWWLQPRLVLSGHTHSACEVHHGGRVPELSVPSFSWRNRNNPSFIMGSITPTDYALAKCYLPREDVVLVIYCGAVGFLVVLTLSHSGLLASPFLSGLNLLRKRKTG
;
A
#
# COMPACT_ATOMS: atom_id res chain seq x y z
N MET A 1 -47.26 -58.02 -44.62
CA MET A 1 -47.65 -56.73 -44.00
C MET A 1 -46.44 -56.19 -43.27
N ALA A 2 -45.90 -55.07 -43.75
CA ALA A 2 -44.71 -54.43 -43.21
C ALA A 2 -45.08 -53.71 -41.89
N MET A 3 -44.37 -54.02 -40.80
CA MET A 3 -44.34 -53.14 -39.64
C MET A 3 -43.27 -52.07 -39.88
N ILE A 4 -43.72 -50.84 -40.05
CA ILE A 4 -42.87 -49.66 -40.06
C ILE A 4 -42.57 -49.34 -38.59
N GLU A 5 -41.40 -49.75 -38.09
CA GLU A 5 -40.86 -49.19 -36.86
C GLU A 5 -40.37 -47.77 -37.16
N LEU A 6 -41.10 -46.77 -36.65
CA LEU A 6 -40.61 -45.39 -36.57
C LEU A 6 -39.45 -45.33 -35.57
N GLY A 7 -38.23 -45.48 -36.07
CA GLY A 7 -37.01 -45.14 -35.34
C GLY A 7 -36.96 -43.64 -35.09
N PHE A 8 -37.43 -43.19 -33.94
CA PHE A 8 -37.16 -41.83 -33.44
C PHE A 8 -35.66 -41.73 -33.12
N GLY A 9 -34.88 -41.23 -34.08
CA GLY A 9 -33.47 -40.92 -33.91
C GLY A 9 -33.29 -39.97 -32.73
N ARG A 10 -32.64 -40.45 -31.67
CA ARG A 10 -32.21 -39.67 -30.52
C ARG A 10 -31.09 -38.73 -30.96
N GLN A 11 -31.44 -37.61 -31.59
CA GLN A 11 -30.49 -36.59 -32.02
C GLN A 11 -29.72 -36.03 -30.81
N SER A 12 -28.41 -35.91 -30.99
CA SER A 12 -27.40 -35.70 -29.94
C SER A 12 -27.44 -34.30 -29.32
N PHE A 13 -28.11 -34.13 -28.18
CA PHE A 13 -28.00 -32.93 -27.34
C PHE A 13 -26.76 -32.91 -26.42
N HIS A 14 -25.94 -33.96 -26.44
CA HIS A 14 -24.77 -34.12 -25.55
C HIS A 14 -23.57 -33.19 -25.83
N PRO A 15 -23.18 -32.89 -27.09
CA PRO A 15 -21.98 -32.08 -27.37
C PRO A 15 -22.12 -30.63 -26.92
N LEU A 16 -23.30 -30.03 -27.13
CA LEU A 16 -23.59 -28.64 -26.78
C LEU A 16 -23.56 -28.43 -25.25
N LYS A 17 -24.21 -29.34 -24.50
CA LYS A 17 -24.19 -29.33 -23.02
C LYS A 17 -22.78 -29.51 -22.45
N ARG A 18 -21.96 -30.38 -23.06
CA ARG A 18 -20.57 -30.65 -22.63
C ARG A 18 -19.61 -29.48 -22.90
N LYS A 19 -19.79 -28.75 -24.01
CA LYS A 19 -19.03 -27.52 -24.31
C LYS A 19 -19.44 -26.36 -23.41
N SER A 20 -20.75 -26.18 -23.19
CA SER A 20 -21.29 -25.17 -22.27
C SER A 20 -20.80 -25.36 -20.82
N LEU A 21 -20.75 -26.60 -20.33
CA LEU A 21 -20.24 -26.91 -18.99
C LEU A 21 -18.73 -26.63 -18.85
N LEU A 22 -17.92 -26.88 -19.88
CA LEU A 22 -16.49 -26.53 -19.85
C LEU A 22 -16.30 -25.01 -19.79
N LEU A 23 -17.01 -24.28 -20.65
CA LEU A 23 -16.94 -22.83 -20.68
C LEU A 23 -17.30 -22.23 -19.31
N LEU A 24 -18.37 -22.73 -18.67
CA LEU A 24 -18.74 -22.30 -17.32
C LEU A 24 -17.63 -22.56 -16.29
N LYS A 25 -16.97 -23.71 -16.35
CA LYS A 25 -15.84 -24.03 -15.46
C LYS A 25 -14.64 -23.10 -15.70
N LEU A 26 -14.30 -22.83 -16.96
CA LEU A 26 -13.21 -21.91 -17.30
C LEU A 26 -13.49 -20.50 -16.77
N ILE A 27 -14.71 -19.99 -17.01
CA ILE A 27 -15.14 -18.68 -16.50
C ILE A 27 -15.10 -18.66 -14.96
N ALA A 28 -15.60 -19.70 -14.30
CA ALA A 28 -15.58 -19.78 -12.84
C ALA A 28 -14.16 -19.75 -12.27
N VAL A 29 -13.20 -20.44 -12.89
CA VAL A 29 -11.80 -20.44 -12.47
C VAL A 29 -11.16 -19.06 -12.68
N VAL A 30 -11.34 -18.45 -13.85
CA VAL A 30 -10.82 -17.10 -14.13
C VAL A 30 -11.39 -16.10 -13.14
N PHE A 31 -12.71 -16.13 -12.91
CA PHE A 31 -13.36 -15.25 -11.95
C PHE A 31 -12.86 -15.47 -10.52
N ALA A 32 -12.72 -16.73 -10.08
CA ALA A 32 -12.22 -17.04 -8.74
C ALA A 32 -10.79 -16.54 -8.52
N VAL A 33 -9.92 -16.68 -9.53
CA VAL A 33 -8.52 -16.22 -9.46
C VAL A 33 -8.46 -14.69 -9.44
N LEU A 34 -9.23 -14.01 -10.30
CA LEU A 34 -9.32 -12.55 -10.27
C LEU A 34 -9.88 -12.05 -8.94
N LEU A 35 -10.96 -12.64 -8.43
CA LEU A 35 -11.52 -12.28 -7.13
C LEU A 35 -10.50 -12.48 -6.00
N PHE A 36 -9.70 -13.55 -6.06
CA PHE A 36 -8.67 -13.80 -5.05
C PHE A 36 -7.53 -12.78 -5.15
N CYS A 37 -6.87 -12.68 -6.31
CA CYS A 37 -5.67 -11.86 -6.51
C CYS A 37 -5.95 -10.35 -6.50
N GLU A 38 -7.12 -9.92 -6.97
CA GLU A 38 -7.45 -8.50 -7.09
C GLU A 38 -8.23 -7.95 -5.90
N PHE A 39 -8.71 -8.81 -5.00
CA PHE A 39 -9.53 -8.38 -3.87
C PHE A 39 -9.22 -9.13 -2.57
N LEU A 40 -9.47 -10.44 -2.49
CA LEU A 40 -9.42 -11.17 -1.22
C LEU A 40 -8.03 -11.24 -0.59
N ILE A 41 -6.97 -11.31 -1.40
CA ILE A 41 -5.61 -11.45 -0.89
C ILE A 41 -5.18 -10.29 0.01
N TYR A 42 -5.67 -9.07 -0.24
CA TYR A 42 -5.39 -7.90 0.60
C TYR A 42 -6.04 -8.02 1.98
N TYR A 43 -7.28 -8.52 2.04
CA TYR A 43 -7.97 -8.78 3.31
C TYR A 43 -7.22 -9.84 4.10
N LEU A 44 -6.79 -10.93 3.45
CA LEU A 44 -6.03 -12.00 4.12
C LEU A 44 -4.69 -11.51 4.67
N ALA A 45 -3.97 -10.67 3.91
CA ALA A 45 -2.69 -10.11 4.36
C ALA A 45 -2.87 -9.13 5.53
N ILE A 46 -3.80 -8.17 5.40
CA ILE A 46 -3.96 -7.07 6.36
C ILE A 46 -4.69 -7.53 7.63
N PHE A 47 -5.59 -8.52 7.55
CA PHE A 47 -6.30 -9.07 8.72
C PHE A 47 -5.35 -9.69 9.76
N GLN A 48 -4.14 -10.05 9.36
CA GLN A 48 -3.11 -10.59 10.26
C GLN A 48 -2.41 -9.49 11.07
N CYS A 49 -2.63 -8.22 10.74
CA CYS A 49 -1.98 -7.08 11.38
C CYS A 49 -2.81 -6.60 12.58
N ASN A 50 -2.13 -6.39 13.71
CA ASN A 50 -2.74 -5.86 14.93
C ASN A 50 -2.03 -4.58 15.35
N TRP A 51 -2.79 -3.64 15.91
CA TRP A 51 -2.23 -2.46 16.55
C TRP A 51 -1.29 -2.88 17.69
N PRO A 52 -0.05 -2.36 17.75
CA PRO A 52 0.88 -2.72 18.80
C PRO A 52 0.41 -2.20 20.16
N GLU A 53 0.75 -2.89 21.23
CA GLU A 53 0.45 -2.47 22.60
C GLU A 53 1.43 -1.38 23.04
N VAL A 54 0.92 -0.35 23.71
CA VAL A 54 1.69 0.80 24.22
C VAL A 54 1.30 1.07 25.66
N ASN A 55 2.21 1.60 26.48
CA ASN A 55 1.87 2.00 27.83
C ASN A 55 0.85 3.16 27.80
N THR A 56 -0.27 2.98 28.49
CA THR A 56 -1.33 4.00 28.56
C THR A 56 -1.36 4.71 29.90
N THR A 57 -0.38 4.50 30.76
CA THR A 57 -0.31 5.11 32.09
C THR A 57 0.86 6.07 32.18
N ALA A 58 0.55 7.35 32.38
CA ALA A 58 1.52 8.35 32.76
C ALA A 58 1.50 8.53 34.28
N TYR A 59 2.69 8.59 34.88
CA TYR A 59 2.87 8.83 36.30
C TYR A 59 3.39 10.25 36.52
N ASP A 60 2.68 11.03 37.32
CA ASP A 60 3.15 12.31 37.85
C ASP A 60 3.20 12.19 39.39
N GLY A 61 4.38 11.88 39.92
CA GLY A 61 4.54 11.46 41.32
C GLY A 61 3.80 10.16 41.63
N GLU A 62 2.88 10.18 42.59
CA GLU A 62 2.06 9.02 42.97
C GLU A 62 0.76 8.88 42.16
N GLN A 63 0.45 9.84 41.27
CA GLN A 63 -0.82 9.87 40.56
C GLN A 63 -0.70 9.26 39.16
N ALA A 64 -1.44 8.17 38.93
CA ALA A 64 -1.52 7.51 37.63
C ALA A 64 -2.68 8.09 36.81
N THR A 65 -2.39 8.57 35.61
CA THR A 65 -3.39 9.06 34.65
C THR A 65 -3.39 8.20 33.40
N ARG A 66 -4.60 7.97 32.83
CA ARG A 66 -4.74 7.16 31.62
C ARG A 66 -4.66 8.05 30.38
N GLU A 67 -3.67 7.81 29.56
CA GLU A 67 -3.44 8.58 28.34
C GLU A 67 -4.29 8.06 27.16
N PRO A 68 -4.78 8.96 26.28
CA PRO A 68 -5.44 8.54 25.06
C PRO A 68 -4.43 7.91 24.09
N VAL A 69 -4.80 6.77 23.50
CA VAL A 69 -4.02 6.14 22.43
C VAL A 69 -4.50 6.66 21.08
N LEU A 70 -3.56 7.14 20.27
CA LEU A 70 -3.73 7.48 18.87
C LEU A 70 -3.30 6.29 18.00
N ARG A 71 -4.17 5.87 17.09
CA ARG A 71 -3.85 4.89 16.05
C ARG A 71 -3.48 5.60 14.75
N ALA A 72 -2.21 5.56 14.39
CA ALA A 72 -1.67 6.20 13.19
C ALA A 72 -1.12 5.17 12.20
N MET A 73 -1.38 5.35 10.91
CA MET A 73 -0.72 4.61 9.84
C MET A 73 0.30 5.50 9.13
N PHE A 74 1.45 4.92 8.77
CA PHE A 74 2.52 5.60 8.04
C PHE A 74 2.82 4.82 6.77
N LEU A 75 2.62 5.48 5.64
CA LEU A 75 2.92 5.02 4.28
C LEU A 75 4.11 5.83 3.77
N ALA A 76 4.86 5.29 2.80
CA ALA A 76 5.92 6.02 2.12
C ALA A 76 6.05 5.54 0.68
N ASP A 77 6.70 6.35 -0.16
CA ASP A 77 7.16 6.00 -1.49
C ASP A 77 6.06 5.31 -2.31
N THR A 78 4.93 5.99 -2.49
CA THR A 78 3.82 5.45 -3.29
C THR A 78 4.15 5.45 -4.79
N HIS A 79 4.96 6.42 -5.26
CA HIS A 79 5.40 6.56 -6.65
C HIS A 79 4.27 6.34 -7.66
N LEU A 80 3.26 7.20 -7.60
CA LEU A 80 2.23 7.27 -8.63
C LEU A 80 2.92 7.54 -9.96
N LEU A 81 2.76 6.61 -10.91
CA LEU A 81 3.40 6.72 -12.21
C LEU A 81 2.80 7.90 -12.99
N GLY A 82 3.69 8.75 -13.49
CA GLY A 82 3.33 9.93 -14.27
C GLY A 82 2.99 9.60 -15.72
N GLU A 83 2.97 10.64 -16.55
CA GLU A 83 2.60 10.57 -17.96
C GLU A 83 3.79 10.14 -18.84
N PHE A 84 5.03 10.50 -18.47
CA PHE A 84 6.16 10.45 -19.38
C PHE A 84 6.89 9.10 -19.36
N LEU A 85 7.19 8.57 -18.19
CA LEU A 85 7.92 7.31 -17.99
C LEU A 85 6.98 6.15 -17.60
N GLY A 86 5.75 6.46 -17.20
CA GLY A 86 4.76 5.49 -16.77
C GLY A 86 4.15 4.65 -17.90
N HIS A 87 4.43 3.35 -17.93
CA HIS A 87 3.70 2.44 -18.82
C HIS A 87 2.26 2.21 -18.32
N TRP A 88 1.26 2.33 -19.21
CA TRP A 88 -0.17 2.30 -18.83
C TRP A 88 -0.60 1.03 -18.06
N LEU A 89 -0.06 -0.13 -18.42
CA LEU A 89 -0.38 -1.39 -17.74
C LEU A 89 0.25 -1.44 -16.34
N ASP A 90 1.45 -0.88 -16.20
CA ASP A 90 2.12 -0.82 -14.92
C ASP A 90 1.37 0.13 -14.00
N LYS A 91 1.04 1.32 -14.50
CA LYS A 91 0.17 2.29 -13.86
C LYS A 91 -1.13 1.66 -13.38
N LEU A 92 -1.88 1.00 -14.25
CA LEU A 92 -3.12 0.29 -13.87
C LEU A 92 -2.88 -0.71 -12.74
N ARG A 93 -1.80 -1.50 -12.80
CA ARG A 93 -1.53 -2.56 -11.82
C ARG A 93 -1.11 -2.00 -10.46
N ARG A 94 -0.17 -1.06 -10.42
CA ARG A 94 0.35 -0.46 -9.18
C ARG A 94 -0.71 0.41 -8.50
N GLU A 95 -1.42 1.23 -9.27
CA GLU A 95 -2.50 2.07 -8.75
C GLU A 95 -3.64 1.20 -8.19
N TRP A 96 -4.05 0.14 -8.89
CA TRP A 96 -5.03 -0.80 -8.37
C TRP A 96 -4.57 -1.45 -7.05
N GLN A 97 -3.30 -1.88 -6.98
CA GLN A 97 -2.74 -2.45 -5.76
C GLN A 97 -2.80 -1.47 -4.59
N MET A 98 -2.31 -0.24 -4.79
CA MET A 98 -2.30 0.77 -3.74
C MET A 98 -3.71 1.12 -3.29
N GLU A 99 -4.65 1.31 -4.21
CA GLU A 99 -6.05 1.59 -3.87
C GLU A 99 -6.65 0.43 -3.06
N ARG A 100 -6.49 -0.83 -3.52
CA ARG A 100 -7.04 -1.98 -2.80
C ARG A 100 -6.42 -2.15 -1.42
N ALA A 101 -5.10 -2.01 -1.31
CA ALA A 101 -4.40 -2.10 -0.04
C ALA A 101 -4.85 -1.00 0.94
N PHE A 102 -4.90 0.26 0.48
CA PHE A 102 -5.28 1.40 1.32
C PHE A 102 -6.74 1.31 1.78
N GLN A 103 -7.67 1.05 0.88
CA GLN A 103 -9.10 0.94 1.22
C GLN A 103 -9.36 -0.24 2.16
N THR A 104 -8.65 -1.37 1.98
CA THR A 104 -8.76 -2.52 2.88
C THR A 104 -8.17 -2.23 4.26
N ALA A 105 -7.04 -1.52 4.32
CA ALA A 105 -6.42 -1.12 5.58
C ALA A 105 -7.30 -0.14 6.36
N LEU A 106 -7.89 0.87 5.71
CA LEU A 106 -8.86 1.76 6.36
C LEU A 106 -10.05 0.97 6.92
N TRP A 107 -10.60 0.03 6.12
CA TRP A 107 -11.74 -0.78 6.54
C TRP A 107 -11.44 -1.65 7.76
N LEU A 108 -10.33 -2.40 7.74
CA LEU A 108 -10.01 -3.36 8.80
C LEU A 108 -9.36 -2.72 10.03
N LEU A 109 -8.47 -1.75 9.85
CA LEU A 109 -7.65 -1.22 10.93
C LEU A 109 -8.23 0.05 11.56
N GLN A 110 -9.07 0.79 10.82
CA GLN A 110 -9.74 2.02 11.28
C GLN A 110 -8.76 3.00 11.96
N PRO A 111 -7.70 3.46 11.27
CA PRO A 111 -6.78 4.45 11.82
C PRO A 111 -7.48 5.81 11.99
N GLU A 112 -7.00 6.62 12.91
CA GLU A 112 -7.47 8.00 13.08
C GLU A 112 -6.69 8.97 12.20
N VAL A 113 -5.41 8.68 11.97
CA VAL A 113 -4.51 9.51 11.17
C VAL A 113 -3.70 8.63 10.24
N VAL A 114 -3.52 9.07 9.01
CA VAL A 114 -2.63 8.48 8.01
C VAL A 114 -1.60 9.52 7.61
N PHE A 115 -0.34 9.13 7.61
CA PHE A 115 0.77 9.91 7.07
C PHE A 115 1.29 9.26 5.79
N ILE A 116 1.60 10.05 4.77
CA ILE A 116 2.35 9.62 3.58
C ILE A 116 3.67 10.39 3.54
N LEU A 117 4.78 9.65 3.67
CA LEU A 117 6.12 10.18 3.87
C LEU A 117 6.89 10.29 2.56
N GLY A 118 6.50 11.25 1.72
CA GLY A 118 7.23 11.61 0.51
C GLY A 118 7.08 10.64 -0.66
N ASP A 119 7.62 11.09 -1.79
CA ASP A 119 7.64 10.42 -3.08
C ASP A 119 6.26 9.87 -3.44
N VAL A 120 5.28 10.78 -3.36
CA VAL A 120 3.89 10.51 -3.69
C VAL A 120 3.76 10.21 -5.17
N PHE A 121 4.32 11.11 -6.00
CA PHE A 121 4.34 11.05 -7.45
C PHE A 121 5.76 10.72 -7.93
N ASP A 122 5.89 9.86 -8.93
CA ASP A 122 7.20 9.47 -9.50
C ASP A 122 7.81 10.61 -10.35
N GLU A 123 6.95 11.41 -10.96
CA GLU A 123 7.30 12.41 -11.98
C GLU A 123 6.92 13.83 -11.58
N GLY A 124 6.47 14.03 -10.33
CA GLY A 124 5.99 15.33 -9.84
C GLY A 124 6.97 16.44 -10.22
N LYS A 125 8.25 16.28 -9.89
CA LYS A 125 9.33 17.24 -10.15
C LYS A 125 9.47 17.74 -11.59
N TRP A 126 8.96 17.05 -12.61
CA TRP A 126 9.01 17.52 -14.00
C TRP A 126 7.65 17.47 -14.72
N SER A 127 6.55 17.22 -13.99
CA SER A 127 5.21 17.17 -14.57
C SER A 127 4.76 18.53 -15.10
N THR A 128 4.03 18.52 -16.21
CA THR A 128 3.26 19.69 -16.69
C THR A 128 2.13 20.00 -15.71
N PRO A 129 1.56 21.22 -15.72
CA PRO A 129 0.41 21.56 -14.90
C PRO A 129 -0.79 20.61 -15.10
N GLU A 130 -1.03 20.16 -16.33
CA GLU A 130 -2.09 19.22 -16.69
C GLU A 130 -1.81 17.83 -16.13
N ALA A 131 -0.61 17.29 -16.35
CA ALA A 131 -0.21 15.99 -15.80
C ALA A 131 -0.25 15.98 -14.27
N TRP A 132 0.18 17.07 -13.63
CA TRP A 132 0.07 17.25 -12.19
C TRP A 132 -1.39 17.18 -11.71
N ALA A 133 -2.31 17.88 -12.37
CA ALA A 133 -3.72 17.87 -12.00
C ALA A 133 -4.34 16.47 -12.14
N ASP A 134 -3.99 15.75 -13.21
CA ASP A 134 -4.43 14.38 -13.43
C ASP A 134 -3.87 13.42 -12.37
N ASP A 135 -2.61 13.59 -12.00
CA ASP A 135 -1.95 12.79 -10.97
C ASP A 135 -2.59 13.03 -9.59
N VAL A 136 -2.87 14.29 -9.25
CA VAL A 136 -3.59 14.67 -8.02
C VAL A 136 -5.00 14.08 -8.00
N GLN A 137 -5.74 14.10 -9.11
CA GLN A 137 -7.07 13.49 -9.17
C GLN A 137 -7.01 11.98 -8.89
N ARG A 138 -6.04 11.28 -9.46
CA ARG A 138 -5.85 9.83 -9.20
C ARG A 138 -5.44 9.57 -7.77
N PHE A 139 -4.54 10.37 -7.21
CA PHE A 139 -4.19 10.31 -5.79
C PHE A 139 -5.44 10.42 -4.90
N GLN A 140 -6.25 11.46 -5.11
CA GLN A 140 -7.46 11.71 -4.31
C GLN A 140 -8.47 10.57 -4.41
N LYS A 141 -8.58 9.95 -5.59
CA LYS A 141 -9.42 8.77 -5.80
C LYS A 141 -8.91 7.55 -5.02
N MET A 142 -7.62 7.25 -5.13
CA MET A 142 -7.03 6.05 -4.51
C MET A 142 -6.97 6.15 -2.98
N PHE A 143 -6.54 7.30 -2.48
CA PHE A 143 -6.37 7.59 -1.06
C PHE A 143 -7.60 8.28 -0.45
N ARG A 144 -8.78 8.09 -1.06
CA ARG A 144 -10.06 8.57 -0.50
C ARG A 144 -10.29 7.98 0.88
N HIS A 145 -10.72 8.82 1.81
CA HIS A 145 -10.91 8.45 3.20
C HIS A 145 -12.14 9.19 3.77
N PRO A 146 -12.78 8.67 4.84
CA PRO A 146 -13.87 9.36 5.49
C PRO A 146 -13.37 10.60 6.22
N SER A 147 -14.25 11.59 6.43
CA SER A 147 -13.90 12.90 7.00
C SER A 147 -13.34 12.87 8.43
N HIS A 148 -13.56 11.77 9.18
CA HIS A 148 -13.00 11.61 10.52
C HIS A 148 -11.55 11.12 10.54
N VAL A 149 -11.05 10.60 9.41
CA VAL A 149 -9.65 10.18 9.26
C VAL A 149 -8.86 11.37 8.75
N GLN A 150 -7.76 11.72 9.42
CA GLN A 150 -6.87 12.78 8.95
C GLN A 150 -5.83 12.19 8.00
N LEU A 151 -5.59 12.82 6.86
CA LEU A 151 -4.50 12.47 5.95
C LEU A 151 -3.47 13.61 5.93
N LYS A 152 -2.22 13.30 6.23
CA LYS A 152 -1.08 14.22 6.22
C LYS A 152 -0.03 13.71 5.25
N VAL A 153 0.52 14.60 4.43
CA VAL A 153 1.45 14.21 3.38
C VAL A 153 2.63 15.17 3.41
N VAL A 154 3.85 14.63 3.39
CA VAL A 154 5.08 15.43 3.26
C VAL A 154 5.69 15.20 1.88
N ALA A 155 6.43 16.19 1.38
CA ALA A 155 7.04 16.12 0.06
C ALA A 155 8.30 15.24 0.06
N GLY A 156 8.51 14.51 -1.04
CA GLY A 156 9.78 13.86 -1.37
C GLY A 156 10.45 14.48 -2.60
N ASN A 157 11.64 13.99 -2.94
CA ASN A 157 12.44 14.53 -4.04
C ASN A 157 11.80 14.25 -5.42
N HIS A 158 11.01 13.19 -5.56
CA HIS A 158 10.25 12.95 -6.79
C HIS A 158 9.05 13.89 -6.95
N ASP A 159 8.52 14.44 -5.85
CA ASP A 159 7.38 15.34 -5.89
C ASP A 159 7.78 16.76 -6.34
N ILE A 160 8.85 17.30 -5.75
CA ILE A 160 9.23 18.71 -5.89
C ILE A 160 10.61 18.94 -6.50
N GLY A 161 11.41 17.89 -6.70
CA GLY A 161 12.79 17.96 -7.20
C GLY A 161 13.79 18.15 -6.07
N PHE A 162 15.07 17.85 -6.32
CA PHE A 162 16.16 18.07 -5.37
C PHE A 162 17.15 19.11 -5.90
N HIS A 163 17.69 19.93 -5.01
CA HIS A 163 18.66 20.98 -5.33
C HIS A 163 18.19 21.87 -6.50
N TYR A 164 18.86 21.85 -7.66
CA TYR A 164 18.57 22.72 -8.79
C TYR A 164 17.24 22.39 -9.49
N GLU A 165 16.69 21.19 -9.28
CA GLU A 165 15.37 20.82 -9.78
C GLU A 165 14.26 21.38 -8.89
N MET A 166 14.54 21.63 -7.61
CA MET A 166 13.56 22.19 -6.68
C MET A 166 13.37 23.68 -6.93
N ASN A 167 12.12 24.13 -7.00
CA ASN A 167 11.80 25.54 -7.11
C ASN A 167 10.48 25.89 -6.41
N THR A 168 10.28 27.19 -6.18
CA THR A 168 9.13 27.73 -5.45
C THR A 168 7.79 27.27 -6.04
N TYR A 169 7.64 27.28 -7.36
CA TYR A 169 6.42 26.82 -8.03
C TYR A 169 6.09 25.35 -7.68
N LYS A 170 7.09 24.47 -7.65
CA LYS A 170 6.90 23.04 -7.35
C LYS A 170 6.54 22.81 -5.88
N VAL A 171 7.15 23.56 -4.96
CA VAL A 171 6.83 23.51 -3.53
C VAL A 171 5.42 24.04 -3.28
N GLU A 172 5.10 25.24 -3.76
CA GLU A 172 3.80 25.87 -3.56
C GLU A 172 2.65 25.04 -4.14
N ARG A 173 2.80 24.47 -5.34
CA ARG A 173 1.73 23.64 -5.93
C ARG A 173 1.52 22.34 -5.16
N PHE A 174 2.58 21.77 -4.55
CA PHE A 174 2.48 20.59 -3.70
C PHE A 174 1.71 20.92 -2.43
N GLU A 175 2.12 21.98 -1.73
CA GLU A 175 1.51 22.43 -0.48
C GLU A 175 0.07 22.89 -0.67
N LYS A 176 -0.27 23.45 -1.84
CA LYS A 176 -1.65 23.78 -2.20
C LYS A 176 -2.57 22.55 -2.18
N VAL A 177 -2.04 21.35 -2.48
CA VAL A 177 -2.81 20.10 -2.48
C VAL A 177 -2.78 19.43 -1.10
N PHE A 178 -1.61 19.42 -0.46
CA PHE A 178 -1.33 18.58 0.71
C PHE A 178 -1.21 19.31 2.05
N SER A 179 -1.39 20.64 2.06
CA SER A 179 -1.13 21.56 3.16
C SER A 179 0.34 21.93 3.34
N SER A 180 0.59 23.18 3.76
CA SER A 180 1.89 23.67 4.25
C SER A 180 2.03 23.56 5.77
N GLU A 181 1.08 22.90 6.45
CA GLU A 181 1.13 22.72 7.91
C GLU A 181 2.42 22.02 8.33
N ARG A 182 3.18 22.65 9.24
CA ARG A 182 4.44 22.10 9.78
C ARG A 182 4.27 21.41 11.12
N LEU A 183 3.26 21.81 11.90
CA LEU A 183 2.97 21.27 13.22
C LEU A 183 1.51 20.82 13.27
N PHE A 184 1.29 19.52 13.36
CA PHE A 184 -0.03 18.92 13.56
C PHE A 184 -0.13 18.34 14.96
N SER A 185 -1.13 18.78 15.73
CA SER A 185 -1.34 18.31 17.11
C SER A 185 -2.62 17.50 17.22
N TRP A 186 -2.55 16.29 17.76
CA TRP A 186 -3.71 15.42 17.92
C TRP A 186 -3.58 14.56 19.17
N LYS A 187 -4.62 14.50 20.01
CA LYS A 187 -4.63 13.74 21.29
C LYS A 187 -3.41 14.04 22.20
N GLY A 188 -2.94 15.29 22.21
CA GLY A 188 -1.77 15.70 23.00
C GLY A 188 -0.42 15.25 22.41
N ILE A 189 -0.41 14.78 21.16
CA ILE A 189 0.79 14.36 20.43
C ILE A 189 1.09 15.41 19.36
N ASN A 190 2.33 15.87 19.33
CA ASN A 190 2.82 16.83 18.34
C ASN A 190 3.57 16.09 17.23
N PHE A 191 3.13 16.29 15.99
CA PHE A 191 3.80 15.81 14.78
C PHE A 191 4.41 17.01 14.06
N VAL A 192 5.72 16.96 13.85
CA VAL A 192 6.42 17.96 13.04
C VAL A 192 6.64 17.39 11.65
N MET A 193 5.99 17.98 10.66
CA MET A 193 6.09 17.61 9.25
C MET A 193 7.24 18.38 8.62
N VAL A 194 8.23 17.64 8.13
CA VAL A 194 9.49 18.20 7.65
C VAL A 194 9.66 17.91 6.17
N ASN A 195 9.89 18.96 5.37
CA ASN A 195 10.37 18.83 4.01
C ASN A 195 11.89 18.66 4.03
N SER A 196 12.37 17.43 4.16
CA SER A 196 13.81 17.13 4.24
C SER A 196 14.57 17.45 2.95
N VAL A 197 13.88 17.52 1.81
CA VAL A 197 14.47 17.89 0.51
C VAL A 197 15.00 19.33 0.54
N ALA A 198 14.42 20.18 1.40
CA ALA A 198 14.84 21.55 1.65
C ALA A 198 15.87 21.67 2.80
N LEU A 199 16.40 20.58 3.35
CA LEU A 199 17.36 20.61 4.47
C LEU A 199 18.77 20.16 4.07
N ASN A 200 19.18 20.46 2.83
CA ASN A 200 20.52 20.10 2.34
C ASN A 200 21.65 20.92 3.00
N GLY A 201 21.34 22.06 3.61
CA GLY A 201 22.33 22.91 4.30
C GLY A 201 23.26 23.70 3.37
N ASP A 202 22.86 23.88 2.11
CA ASP A 202 23.60 24.65 1.10
C ASP A 202 23.22 26.15 1.08
N GLY A 203 22.33 26.58 1.98
CA GLY A 203 21.89 27.96 2.09
C GLY A 203 21.01 28.43 0.93
N CYS A 204 20.39 27.50 0.17
CA CYS A 204 19.42 27.87 -0.86
C CYS A 204 18.25 28.68 -0.26
N GLY A 205 17.57 29.51 -1.06
CA GLY A 205 16.47 30.37 -0.55
C GLY A 205 15.34 29.57 0.11
N ILE A 206 14.87 28.51 -0.56
CA ILE A 206 13.86 27.56 -0.03
C ILE A 206 14.38 26.84 1.21
N CYS A 207 15.68 26.51 1.23
CA CYS A 207 16.30 25.78 2.32
C CYS A 207 16.38 26.62 3.60
N SER A 208 16.77 27.89 3.45
CA SER A 208 16.85 28.86 4.53
C SER A 208 15.48 29.14 5.14
N GLU A 209 14.44 29.21 4.31
CA GLU A 209 13.04 29.36 4.74
C GLU A 209 12.55 28.13 5.50
N ALA A 210 12.79 26.92 4.97
CA ALA A 210 12.43 25.67 5.64
C ALA A 210 13.14 25.52 7.01
N GLU A 211 14.42 25.87 7.09
CA GLU A 211 15.15 25.93 8.36
C GLU A 211 14.48 26.93 9.32
N ALA A 212 14.21 28.16 8.89
CA ALA A 212 13.57 29.19 9.72
C ALA A 212 12.17 28.77 10.23
N GLU A 213 11.38 28.07 9.44
CA GLU A 213 10.08 27.53 9.86
C GLU A 213 10.23 26.46 10.96
N LEU A 214 11.19 25.54 10.82
CA LEU A 214 11.46 24.53 11.85
C LEU A 214 11.96 25.17 13.14
N ILE A 215 12.75 26.23 13.00
CA ILE A 215 13.21 27.06 14.09
C ILE A 215 12.03 27.66 14.85
N GLU A 216 11.06 28.22 14.13
CA GLU A 216 9.83 28.77 14.71
C GLU A 216 8.99 27.70 15.41
N VAL A 217 8.81 26.53 14.80
CA VAL A 217 8.09 25.40 15.42
C VAL A 217 8.75 24.97 16.72
N SER A 218 10.08 24.88 16.74
CA SER A 218 10.85 24.60 17.96
C SER A 218 10.57 25.63 19.07
N HIS A 219 10.54 26.92 18.73
CA HIS A 219 10.20 27.97 19.71
C HIS A 219 8.77 27.86 20.24
N ARG A 220 7.81 27.41 19.42
CA ARG A 220 6.43 27.18 19.88
C ARG A 220 6.33 25.99 20.82
N LEU A 221 7.12 24.95 20.60
CA LEU A 221 7.14 23.73 21.42
C LEU A 221 7.94 23.91 22.73
N ASN A 222 8.98 24.75 22.72
CA ASN A 222 9.81 25.05 23.89
C ASN A 222 9.47 26.42 24.48
N CYS A 223 8.68 26.45 25.56
CA CYS A 223 8.27 27.71 26.22
C CYS A 223 9.38 28.43 27.03
N SER A 224 10.66 28.04 27.00
CA SER A 224 11.74 28.78 27.68
C SER A 224 13.16 28.41 27.21
N ARG A 225 13.88 29.45 26.75
CA ARG A 225 15.34 29.70 26.56
C ARG A 225 16.32 28.63 26.07
N GLU A 226 17.02 29.07 25.01
CA GLU A 226 18.41 28.78 24.61
C GLU A 226 18.71 27.41 23.97
N LEU A 227 18.43 27.36 22.66
CA LEU A 227 19.30 26.86 21.58
C LEU A 227 20.23 25.68 21.95
N LEU A 228 19.64 24.53 22.26
CA LEU A 228 20.31 23.24 22.23
C LEU A 228 19.38 22.20 21.59
N TRP A 229 19.69 21.77 20.35
CA TRP A 229 19.08 20.60 19.70
C TRP A 229 17.58 20.73 19.35
N TRP A 230 17.21 21.88 18.77
CA TRP A 230 15.94 22.29 18.14
C TRP A 230 14.63 21.57 18.58
N LEU A 231 14.32 20.36 18.12
CA LEU A 231 13.01 19.71 18.40
C LEU A 231 13.03 18.57 19.43
N GLN A 232 14.20 18.00 19.72
CA GLN A 232 14.37 16.78 20.55
C GLN A 232 13.26 15.72 20.36
N PRO A 233 13.00 15.24 19.12
CA PRO A 233 11.92 14.29 18.87
C PRO A 233 12.21 12.95 19.57
N ARG A 234 11.15 12.28 20.03
CA ARG A 234 11.22 10.91 20.60
C ARG A 234 11.26 9.80 19.55
N LEU A 235 10.90 10.12 18.31
CA LEU A 235 10.87 9.21 17.16
C LEU A 235 10.92 10.05 15.87
N VAL A 236 11.71 9.61 14.90
CA VAL A 236 11.70 10.12 13.53
C VAL A 236 11.19 9.02 12.61
N LEU A 237 10.27 9.36 11.71
CA LEU A 237 9.79 8.49 10.65
C LEU A 237 10.11 9.12 9.31
N SER A 238 10.80 8.39 8.44
CA SER A 238 11.26 8.88 7.13
C SER A 238 10.85 7.92 6.01
N GLY A 239 10.88 8.37 4.75
CA GLY A 239 10.65 7.53 3.55
C GLY A 239 11.96 7.24 2.80
N HIS A 240 11.90 7.26 1.47
CA HIS A 240 13.01 7.31 0.51
C HIS A 240 13.87 6.05 0.36
N THR A 241 14.19 5.32 1.44
CA THR A 241 15.04 4.12 1.33
C THR A 241 14.32 2.91 0.74
N HIS A 242 12.99 3.03 0.58
CA HIS A 242 12.04 1.97 0.22
C HIS A 242 12.03 0.78 1.20
N SER A 243 12.84 0.82 2.26
CA SER A 243 13.15 -0.30 3.15
C SER A 243 12.99 0.09 4.61
N ALA A 244 12.58 -0.86 5.45
CA ALA A 244 12.65 -0.61 6.88
C ALA A 244 14.11 -0.63 7.32
N CYS A 245 14.60 0.51 7.80
CA CYS A 245 15.91 0.67 8.41
C CYS A 245 15.73 1.45 9.70
N GLU A 246 16.36 0.98 10.78
CA GLU A 246 16.39 1.67 12.07
C GLU A 246 17.77 2.24 12.29
N VAL A 247 17.85 3.54 12.55
CA VAL A 247 19.08 4.28 12.81
C VAL A 247 18.93 5.04 14.12
N HIS A 248 19.96 5.06 14.95
CA HIS A 248 19.95 5.82 16.21
C HIS A 248 20.83 7.07 16.08
N HIS A 249 20.21 8.25 16.04
CA HIS A 249 20.92 9.52 15.99
C HIS A 249 21.52 9.86 17.35
N GLY A 250 22.86 9.94 17.41
CA GLY A 250 23.60 10.25 18.65
C GLY A 250 23.32 9.28 19.81
N GLY A 251 22.85 8.06 19.52
CA GLY A 251 22.45 7.05 20.49
C GLY A 251 21.17 7.35 21.27
N ARG A 252 20.41 8.38 20.91
CA ARG A 252 19.27 8.88 21.73
C ARG A 252 17.94 8.95 21.00
N VAL A 253 17.93 9.28 19.71
CA VAL A 253 16.69 9.42 18.93
C VAL A 253 16.63 8.32 17.86
N PRO A 254 15.66 7.38 17.94
CA PRO A 254 15.46 6.40 16.89
C PRO A 254 14.81 7.05 15.66
N GLU A 255 15.35 6.73 14.50
CA GLU A 255 14.74 6.96 13.19
C GLU A 255 14.37 5.62 12.57
N LEU A 256 13.12 5.49 12.14
CA LEU A 256 12.66 4.35 11.36
C LEU A 256 12.24 4.82 9.96
N SER A 257 12.92 4.29 8.94
CA SER A 257 12.49 4.47 7.56
C SER A 257 11.28 3.55 7.28
N VAL A 258 10.20 4.14 6.78
CA VAL A 258 8.96 3.48 6.41
C VAL A 258 9.15 2.86 5.02
N PRO A 259 8.90 1.54 4.85
CA PRO A 259 9.02 0.89 3.56
C PRO A 259 8.05 1.44 2.52
N SER A 260 8.38 1.23 1.24
CA SER A 260 7.47 1.59 0.16
C SER A 260 6.14 0.81 0.25
N PHE A 261 5.06 1.53 0.01
CA PHE A 261 3.70 0.99 -0.08
C PHE A 261 3.38 0.37 -1.45
N SER A 262 4.24 0.57 -2.44
CA SER A 262 3.98 0.24 -3.85
C SER A 262 4.80 -0.96 -4.33
N TRP A 263 4.17 -1.86 -5.09
CA TRP A 263 4.89 -2.92 -5.81
C TRP A 263 5.93 -2.38 -6.78
N ARG A 264 5.83 -1.10 -7.19
CA ARG A 264 6.78 -0.49 -8.13
C ARG A 264 8.21 -0.50 -7.60
N ASN A 265 8.34 -0.38 -6.29
CA ASN A 265 9.63 -0.23 -5.63
C ASN A 265 10.08 -1.52 -4.97
N ARG A 266 9.15 -2.36 -4.51
CA ARG A 266 9.46 -3.62 -3.84
C ARG A 266 8.44 -4.71 -4.09
N ASN A 267 8.94 -5.94 -4.17
CA ASN A 267 8.10 -7.13 -4.25
C ASN A 267 7.25 -7.36 -2.97
N ASN A 268 7.70 -6.89 -1.80
CA ASN A 268 7.04 -7.08 -0.50
C ASN A 268 6.68 -5.74 0.17
N PRO A 269 5.74 -4.96 -0.39
CA PRO A 269 5.40 -3.66 0.15
C PRO A 269 4.76 -3.81 1.53
N SER A 270 4.85 -2.75 2.33
CA SER A 270 4.34 -2.74 3.69
C SER A 270 4.12 -1.31 4.16
N PHE A 271 3.46 -1.17 5.31
CA PHE A 271 3.31 0.09 6.00
C PHE A 271 3.58 -0.08 7.50
N ILE A 272 3.77 1.03 8.21
CA ILE A 272 3.95 1.03 9.66
C ILE A 272 2.65 1.47 10.35
N MET A 273 2.28 0.75 11.40
CA MET A 273 1.20 1.07 12.31
C MET A 273 1.81 1.57 13.62
N GLY A 274 1.31 2.68 14.14
CA GLY A 274 1.72 3.25 15.43
C GLY A 274 0.54 3.34 16.40
N SER A 275 0.75 2.80 17.59
CA SER A 275 -0.05 3.13 18.78
C SER A 275 0.74 4.14 19.59
N ILE A 276 0.24 5.38 19.68
CA ILE A 276 1.00 6.52 20.20
C ILE A 276 0.22 7.18 21.33
N THR A 277 0.87 7.46 22.44
CA THR A 277 0.36 8.31 23.52
C THR A 277 1.21 9.59 23.61
N PRO A 278 0.84 10.60 24.42
CA PRO A 278 1.69 11.76 24.66
C PRO A 278 3.09 11.40 25.18
N THR A 279 3.23 10.33 25.96
CA THR A 279 4.53 9.95 26.58
C THR A 279 5.22 8.74 25.95
N ASP A 280 4.49 7.81 25.32
CA ASP A 280 5.03 6.55 24.81
C ASP A 280 4.55 6.24 23.37
N TYR A 281 5.19 5.28 22.71
CA TYR A 281 4.75 4.77 21.41
C TYR A 281 5.19 3.32 21.19
N ALA A 282 4.42 2.61 20.36
CA ALA A 282 4.80 1.31 19.84
C ALA A 282 4.50 1.25 18.34
N LEU A 283 5.42 0.62 17.59
CA LEU A 283 5.34 0.49 16.14
C LEU A 283 5.26 -0.98 15.73
N ALA A 284 4.46 -1.28 14.71
CA ALA A 284 4.39 -2.59 14.09
C ALA A 284 4.34 -2.46 12.57
N LYS A 285 5.02 -3.35 11.87
CA LYS A 285 4.99 -3.41 10.40
C LYS A 285 3.85 -4.33 9.95
N CYS A 286 3.05 -3.85 9.00
CA CYS A 286 2.02 -4.64 8.33
C CYS A 286 2.42 -4.91 6.87
N TYR A 287 2.57 -6.19 6.51
CA TYR A 287 2.92 -6.60 5.15
C TYR A 287 1.70 -6.62 4.24
N LEU A 288 1.90 -6.19 3.00
CA LEU A 288 0.94 -6.36 1.92
C LEU A 288 1.28 -7.62 1.11
N PRO A 289 0.35 -8.10 0.25
CA PRO A 289 0.62 -9.22 -0.64
C PRO A 289 1.87 -8.98 -1.49
N ARG A 290 2.66 -10.03 -1.70
CA ARG A 290 3.84 -9.94 -2.56
C ARG A 290 3.44 -10.02 -4.04
N GLU A 291 4.12 -9.25 -4.89
CA GLU A 291 3.83 -9.24 -6.33
C GLU A 291 4.08 -10.62 -6.95
N ASP A 292 5.23 -11.23 -6.65
CA ASP A 292 5.62 -12.53 -7.16
C ASP A 292 4.63 -13.64 -6.78
N VAL A 293 4.08 -13.62 -5.57
CA VAL A 293 3.04 -14.57 -5.14
C VAL A 293 1.81 -14.41 -6.02
N VAL A 294 1.37 -13.19 -6.28
CA VAL A 294 0.22 -12.93 -7.17
C VAL A 294 0.50 -13.37 -8.60
N LEU A 295 1.69 -13.09 -9.13
CA LEU A 295 2.11 -13.53 -10.46
C LEU A 295 2.18 -15.06 -10.58
N VAL A 296 2.72 -15.75 -9.56
CA VAL A 296 2.77 -17.22 -9.51
C VAL A 296 1.36 -17.82 -9.52
N ILE A 297 0.41 -17.22 -8.79
CA ILE A 297 -0.98 -17.67 -8.79
C ILE A 297 -1.59 -17.50 -10.18
N TYR A 298 -1.35 -16.36 -10.85
CA TYR A 298 -1.81 -16.15 -12.22
C TYR A 298 -1.23 -17.16 -13.20
N CYS A 299 0.09 -17.38 -13.18
CA CYS A 299 0.76 -18.37 -14.03
C CYS A 299 0.23 -19.80 -13.76
N GLY A 300 0.03 -20.16 -12.49
CA GLY A 300 -0.54 -21.44 -12.09
C GLY A 300 -1.98 -21.63 -12.60
N ALA A 301 -2.80 -20.58 -12.52
CA ALA A 301 -4.16 -20.58 -13.05
C ALA A 301 -4.18 -20.77 -14.57
N VAL A 302 -3.31 -20.09 -15.31
CA VAL A 302 -3.18 -20.27 -16.77
C VAL A 302 -2.79 -21.72 -17.09
N GLY A 303 -1.80 -22.28 -16.40
CA GLY A 303 -1.42 -23.68 -16.56
C GLY A 303 -2.57 -24.65 -16.27
N PHE A 304 -3.33 -24.41 -15.20
CA PHE A 304 -4.51 -25.21 -14.86
C PHE A 304 -5.61 -25.13 -15.94
N LEU A 305 -5.89 -23.93 -16.47
CA LEU A 305 -6.85 -23.74 -17.56
C LEU A 305 -6.44 -24.49 -18.84
N VAL A 306 -5.14 -24.48 -19.18
CA VAL A 306 -4.59 -25.26 -20.31
C VAL A 306 -4.78 -26.76 -20.08
N VAL A 307 -4.47 -27.28 -18.90
CA VAL A 307 -4.68 -28.70 -18.57
C VAL A 307 -6.17 -29.06 -18.65
N LEU A 308 -7.06 -28.19 -18.16
CA LEU A 308 -8.51 -28.40 -18.18
C LEU A 308 -9.05 -28.48 -19.62
N THR A 309 -8.59 -27.59 -20.50
CA THR A 309 -9.00 -27.57 -21.93
C THR A 309 -8.46 -28.76 -22.70
N LEU A 310 -7.19 -29.12 -22.51
CA LEU A 310 -6.57 -30.29 -23.14
C LEU A 310 -7.21 -31.61 -22.68
N SER A 311 -7.51 -31.73 -21.38
CA SER A 311 -8.20 -32.90 -20.81
C SER A 311 -9.62 -33.03 -21.35
N HIS A 312 -10.34 -31.92 -21.55
CA HIS A 312 -11.69 -31.96 -22.12
C HIS A 312 -11.69 -32.37 -23.59
N SER A 313 -10.69 -31.90 -24.34
CA SER A 313 -10.46 -32.20 -25.76
C SER A 313 -9.94 -33.62 -26.01
N GLY A 314 -9.63 -34.39 -24.95
CA GLY A 314 -9.12 -35.76 -25.04
C GLY A 314 -7.65 -35.88 -25.45
N LEU A 315 -6.92 -34.75 -25.48
CA LEU A 315 -5.48 -34.69 -25.80
C LEU A 315 -4.59 -35.02 -24.58
N LEU A 316 -5.17 -35.09 -23.39
CA LEU A 316 -4.53 -35.61 -22.18
C LEU A 316 -5.37 -36.76 -21.62
N ALA A 317 -4.74 -37.90 -21.35
CA ALA A 317 -5.36 -38.95 -20.55
C ALA A 317 -5.63 -38.40 -19.15
N SER A 318 -6.90 -38.34 -18.74
CA SER A 318 -7.26 -37.84 -17.41
C SER A 318 -6.52 -38.65 -16.33
N PRO A 319 -5.73 -38.02 -15.44
CA PRO A 319 -5.00 -38.74 -14.40
C PRO A 319 -5.96 -39.47 -13.42
N PHE A 320 -7.22 -39.06 -13.38
CA PHE A 320 -8.27 -39.69 -12.55
C PHE A 320 -8.69 -41.09 -13.03
N LEU A 321 -8.48 -41.45 -14.30
CA LEU A 321 -8.87 -42.77 -14.84
C LEU A 321 -7.75 -43.82 -14.77
N SER A 322 -6.47 -43.42 -14.63
CA SER A 322 -5.37 -44.37 -14.46
C SER A 322 -5.26 -44.92 -13.04
N GLY A 323 -5.56 -44.12 -12.01
CA GLY A 323 -5.48 -44.56 -10.60
C GLY A 323 -6.52 -45.62 -10.21
N LEU A 324 -7.76 -45.51 -10.72
CA LEU A 324 -8.81 -46.51 -10.43
C LEU A 324 -8.58 -47.85 -11.15
N ASN A 325 -7.95 -47.84 -12.32
CA ASN A 325 -7.67 -49.08 -13.06
C ASN A 325 -6.53 -49.90 -12.43
N LEU A 326 -5.61 -49.26 -11.71
CA LEU A 326 -4.57 -49.94 -10.92
C LEU A 326 -5.13 -50.57 -9.63
N LEU A 327 -6.09 -49.92 -8.96
CA LEU A 327 -6.76 -50.48 -7.78
C LEU A 327 -7.74 -51.62 -8.14
N ARG A 328 -8.33 -51.59 -9.34
CA ARG A 328 -9.20 -52.68 -9.82
C ARG A 328 -8.41 -53.94 -10.22
N LYS A 329 -7.18 -53.80 -10.72
CA LYS A 329 -6.30 -54.95 -11.04
C LYS A 329 -5.72 -55.67 -9.81
N ARG A 330 -5.69 -55.03 -8.63
CA ARG A 330 -5.22 -55.67 -7.38
C ARG A 330 -6.27 -56.50 -6.64
N LYS A 331 -7.55 -56.46 -7.06
CA LYS A 331 -8.64 -57.24 -6.46
C LYS A 331 -9.00 -58.53 -7.20
N THR A 332 -8.27 -58.86 -8.26
CA THR A 332 -8.49 -60.07 -9.08
C THR A 332 -7.21 -60.90 -9.25
N GLY A 333 -6.38 -60.97 -8.20
CA GLY A 333 -5.19 -61.83 -8.14
C GLY A 333 -5.34 -62.82 -7.01
#